data_AF-G1KLH3-F1
#
_entry.id   AF-G1KLH3-F1
#
_cell.length_a   1.000
_cell.length_b   1.000
_cell.length_c   1.000
_cell.angle_alpha   90.00
_cell.angle_beta   90.00
_cell.angle_gamma   90.00
#
_symmetry.space_group_name_H-M   'P 1'
#
loop_
_entity.id
_entity.type
_entity.pdbx_description
1 polymer ?
#
loop_
_entity_poly.entity_id
_entity_poly.type
_entity_poly.pdbx_seq_one_letter_code
_entity_poly.pdbx_strand_id
1 'polypeptide(L)'
;MSQSRRSSKGPGPSQVQSMDVDEEYTLTQTQTSSQVQRNLERRSQNQVEHKVSELVQFLLVKDQKKIPIKRADILKHVIKDYKDIFPEILKRANNIFQQVFGLELAEVDPKNHSYILISKLPPLQDDGMKEDENTPKMGLLIIILSLIYMKGNVVKDSVVWEMLRRLQVECSGRKHKIFGDVKKLVTEEFVKQKYLEYIRLPHTDPLEHEFRWGSRAAKELSKRQILQFVAKMQKKNPKTWMSQYNEAEAEASGTGRH
;
A
#
# COMPACT_ATOMS: atom_id res chain seq x y z
N MET A 1 3.74 66.52 -37.18
CA MET A 1 3.97 67.79 -36.45
C MET A 1 2.60 68.34 -36.00
N SER A 2 2.57 69.04 -34.86
CA SER A 2 1.40 69.69 -34.23
C SER A 2 0.50 68.75 -33.43
N GLN A 3 0.74 68.51 -32.13
CA GLN A 3 0.55 69.40 -30.96
C GLN A 3 -0.82 70.10 -30.92
N SER A 4 -1.67 69.72 -29.96
CA SER A 4 -1.98 70.57 -28.78
C SER A 4 -2.99 69.87 -27.87
N ARG A 5 -2.62 69.55 -26.61
CA ARG A 5 -2.80 70.39 -25.39
C ARG A 5 -4.26 70.27 -24.88
N ARG A 6 -4.55 70.06 -23.60
CA ARG A 6 -3.79 70.39 -22.39
C ARG A 6 -4.55 69.88 -21.14
N SER A 7 -3.77 69.60 -20.09
CA SER A 7 -4.03 70.01 -18.69
C SER A 7 -5.15 69.27 -17.94
N SER A 8 -5.05 68.85 -16.68
CA SER A 8 -4.02 68.94 -15.63
C SER A 8 -4.63 68.37 -14.34
N LYS A 9 -3.73 68.11 -13.37
CA LYS A 9 -3.95 68.01 -11.92
C LYS A 9 -4.16 66.58 -11.38
N GLY A 10 -3.12 66.10 -10.68
CA GLY A 10 -3.29 65.18 -9.54
C GLY A 10 -4.01 65.88 -8.37
N PRO A 11 -4.14 65.27 -7.17
CA PRO A 11 -3.24 64.30 -6.53
C PRO A 11 -3.96 63.02 -6.04
N GLY A 12 -3.22 62.00 -5.56
CA GLY A 12 -3.79 60.89 -4.77
C GLY A 12 -4.26 61.36 -3.37
N PRO A 13 -4.66 60.48 -2.41
CA PRO A 13 -4.50 59.02 -2.36
C PRO A 13 -5.76 58.23 -1.86
N SER A 14 -5.58 56.91 -1.67
CA SER A 14 -6.27 56.00 -0.73
C SER A 14 -7.46 55.13 -1.21
N GLN A 15 -7.27 53.82 -0.97
CA GLN A 15 -8.20 52.85 -0.35
C GLN A 15 -9.12 51.95 -1.21
N VAL A 16 -9.03 50.62 -0.90
CA VAL A 16 -10.01 49.49 -1.00
C VAL A 16 -10.57 49.08 -2.39
N GLN A 17 -10.90 47.83 -2.74
CA GLN A 17 -10.70 46.43 -2.30
C GLN A 17 -11.42 45.57 -3.38
N SER A 18 -10.87 44.40 -3.76
CA SER A 18 -11.57 43.19 -4.27
C SER A 18 -10.48 42.26 -4.82
N MET A 19 -10.07 41.18 -4.14
CA MET A 19 -10.73 39.87 -3.92
C MET A 19 -11.16 39.17 -5.21
N ASP A 20 -10.30 38.26 -5.67
CA ASP A 20 -10.62 36.88 -6.11
C ASP A 20 -9.26 36.13 -6.11
N VAL A 21 -8.87 35.45 -5.03
CA VAL A 21 -9.10 34.02 -4.71
C VAL A 21 -8.55 33.07 -5.79
N ASP A 22 -7.24 32.85 -5.75
CA ASP A 22 -6.60 31.63 -6.25
C ASP A 22 -5.96 30.89 -5.06
N GLU A 23 -6.75 30.00 -4.43
CA GLU A 23 -6.25 29.00 -3.49
C GLU A 23 -5.62 27.83 -4.27
N GLU A 24 -4.37 28.04 -4.70
CA GLU A 24 -3.54 27.00 -5.30
C GLU A 24 -2.53 26.43 -4.27
N TYR A 25 -2.98 25.40 -3.55
CA TYR A 25 -2.24 24.21 -3.10
C TYR A 25 -0.71 24.21 -3.28
N THR A 26 0.05 24.75 -2.32
CA THR A 26 1.49 24.44 -2.21
C THR A 26 1.87 24.10 -0.76
N LEU A 27 1.59 22.87 -0.35
CA LEU A 27 2.16 22.28 0.87
C LEU A 27 3.40 21.44 0.53
N THR A 28 4.46 22.12 0.09
CA THR A 28 5.83 21.62 0.17
C THR A 28 6.58 22.45 1.21
N GLN A 29 6.48 22.04 2.47
CA GLN A 29 7.42 22.48 3.48
C GLN A 29 7.90 21.26 4.26
N THR A 30 9.03 20.72 3.82
CA THR A 30 9.91 19.91 4.65
C THR A 30 10.27 20.73 5.88
N GLN A 31 9.60 20.48 7.00
CA GLN A 31 9.95 21.09 8.27
C GLN A 31 11.38 20.69 8.65
N THR A 32 12.21 21.66 8.97
CA THR A 32 13.61 21.44 9.40
C THR A 32 13.63 20.67 10.73
N SER A 33 14.58 19.75 10.94
CA SER A 33 14.65 18.95 12.19
C SER A 33 14.69 19.81 13.45
N SER A 34 15.21 21.04 13.34
CA SER A 34 15.27 22.05 14.39
C SER A 34 13.92 22.67 14.78
N GLN A 35 12.92 22.61 13.91
CA GLN A 35 11.52 22.99 14.21
C GLN A 35 10.78 21.85 14.90
N VAL A 36 11.05 20.60 14.50
CA VAL A 36 10.49 19.40 15.14
C VAL A 36 10.98 19.28 16.58
N GLN A 37 12.29 19.46 16.83
CA GLN A 37 12.86 19.44 18.18
C GLN A 37 12.28 20.53 19.09
N ARG A 38 12.14 21.76 18.62
CA ARG A 38 11.54 22.85 19.42
C ARG A 38 10.06 22.62 19.73
N ASN A 39 9.31 22.00 18.83
CA ASN A 39 7.90 21.65 19.11
C ASN A 39 7.77 20.43 20.02
N LEU A 40 8.74 19.51 19.98
CA LEU A 40 8.84 18.41 20.93
C LEU A 40 9.13 18.91 22.35
N GLU A 41 10.07 19.85 22.50
CA GLU A 41 10.43 20.48 23.79
C GLU A 41 9.29 21.29 24.41
N ARG A 42 8.37 21.81 23.59
CA ARG A 42 7.18 22.53 24.06
C ARG A 42 6.07 21.62 24.59
N ARG A 43 6.12 20.32 24.31
CA ARG A 43 5.07 19.36 24.67
C ARG A 43 5.59 18.34 25.68
N SER A 44 4.75 17.94 26.62
CA SER A 44 5.14 16.93 27.61
C SER A 44 5.38 15.58 26.91
N GLN A 45 6.49 14.93 27.24
CA GLN A 45 6.89 13.64 26.68
C GLN A 45 5.79 12.56 26.85
N ASN A 46 5.04 12.63 27.95
CA ASN A 46 3.88 11.76 28.20
C ASN A 46 2.76 11.91 27.18
N GLN A 47 2.51 13.12 26.66
CA GLN A 47 1.49 13.36 25.62
C GLN A 47 1.91 12.74 24.29
N VAL A 48 3.20 12.81 23.96
CA VAL A 48 3.76 12.21 22.74
C VAL A 48 3.67 10.69 22.82
N GLU A 49 4.04 10.09 23.96
CA GLU A 49 3.98 8.63 24.17
C GLU A 49 2.54 8.09 24.15
N HIS A 50 1.58 8.82 24.73
CA HIS A 50 0.17 8.47 24.62
C HIS A 50 -0.28 8.48 23.16
N LYS A 51 0.14 9.47 22.36
CA LYS A 51 -0.19 9.54 20.93
C LYS A 51 0.48 8.44 20.11
N VAL A 52 1.71 8.06 20.45
CA VAL A 52 2.39 6.91 19.84
C VAL A 52 1.61 5.62 20.13
N SER A 53 1.14 5.43 21.37
CA SER A 53 0.37 4.25 21.77
C SER A 53 -0.98 4.18 21.03
N GLU A 54 -1.68 5.31 20.94
CA GLU A 54 -2.93 5.44 20.17
C GLU A 54 -2.69 5.15 18.67
N LEU A 55 -1.57 5.62 18.11
CA LEU A 55 -1.18 5.32 16.73
C LEU A 55 -0.93 3.83 16.51
N VAL A 56 -0.19 3.18 17.41
CA VAL A 56 0.11 1.74 17.33
C VAL A 56 -1.20 0.94 17.36
N GLN A 57 -2.10 1.24 18.30
CA GLN A 57 -3.39 0.55 18.40
C GLN A 57 -4.25 0.78 17.15
N PHE A 58 -4.31 2.01 16.64
CA PHE A 58 -5.05 2.33 15.41
C PHE A 58 -4.52 1.55 14.21
N LEU A 59 -3.20 1.48 14.03
CA LEU A 59 -2.57 0.76 12.93
C LEU A 59 -2.81 -0.75 13.01
N LEU A 60 -2.75 -1.34 14.21
CA LEU A 60 -3.05 -2.77 14.42
C LEU A 60 -4.51 -3.10 14.04
N VAL A 61 -5.47 -2.28 14.48
CA VAL A 61 -6.88 -2.48 14.15
C VAL A 61 -7.13 -2.32 12.65
N LYS A 62 -6.44 -1.37 12.00
CA LYS A 62 -6.56 -1.16 10.55
C LYS A 62 -5.93 -2.30 9.74
N ASP A 63 -4.82 -2.87 10.20
CA ASP A 63 -4.17 -3.98 9.50
C ASP A 63 -4.95 -5.30 9.57
N GLN A 64 -5.90 -5.46 10.50
CA GLN A 64 -6.83 -6.62 10.48
C GLN A 64 -7.59 -6.73 9.16
N LYS A 65 -7.92 -5.61 8.51
CA LYS A 65 -8.58 -5.61 7.20
C LYS A 65 -7.62 -5.76 6.03
N LYS A 66 -6.31 -5.73 6.29
CA LYS A 66 -5.22 -5.75 5.30
C LYS A 66 -5.36 -4.67 4.22
N ILE A 67 -5.99 -3.53 4.55
CA ILE A 67 -6.11 -2.39 3.64
C ILE A 67 -4.94 -1.43 3.91
N PRO A 68 -4.23 -0.94 2.87
CA PRO A 68 -3.19 0.07 3.04
C PRO A 68 -3.73 1.32 3.75
N ILE A 69 -2.96 1.79 4.73
CA ILE A 69 -3.33 2.86 5.63
C ILE A 69 -2.77 4.16 5.08
N LYS A 70 -3.66 5.09 4.70
CA LYS A 70 -3.24 6.39 4.16
C LYS A 70 -2.72 7.30 5.27
N ARG A 71 -1.66 8.06 4.98
CA ARG A 71 -1.16 9.11 5.88
C ARG A 71 -2.25 10.09 6.28
N ALA A 72 -3.11 10.48 5.35
CA ALA A 72 -4.24 11.37 5.62
C ALA A 72 -5.20 10.82 6.69
N ASP A 73 -5.46 9.51 6.69
CA ASP A 73 -6.31 8.88 7.68
C ASP A 73 -5.66 8.87 9.06
N ILE A 74 -4.35 8.60 9.12
CA ILE A 74 -3.57 8.68 10.36
C ILE A 74 -3.59 10.11 10.92
N LEU A 75 -3.38 11.09 10.04
CA LEU A 75 -3.37 12.50 10.43
C LEU A 75 -4.73 12.95 10.96
N LYS A 76 -5.83 12.50 10.35
CA LYS A 76 -7.20 12.85 10.73
C LYS A 76 -7.66 12.19 12.03
N HIS A 77 -7.36 10.89 12.22
CA HIS A 77 -7.92 10.13 13.33
C HIS A 77 -7.06 10.21 14.59
N VAL A 78 -5.73 10.21 14.45
CA VAL A 78 -4.80 10.11 15.59
C VAL A 78 -4.10 11.43 15.86
N ILE A 79 -3.47 12.02 14.84
CA ILE A 79 -2.54 13.14 15.04
C ILE A 79 -3.25 14.46 15.26
N LYS A 80 -4.33 14.75 14.52
CA LYS A 80 -5.13 16.00 14.59
C LYS A 80 -4.25 17.26 14.59
N ASP A 81 -3.90 17.77 15.78
CA ASP A 81 -3.14 19.01 16.02
C ASP A 81 -1.62 18.79 16.26
N TYR A 82 -1.13 17.55 16.09
CA TYR A 82 0.27 17.15 16.32
C TYR A 82 1.05 16.93 15.00
N LYS A 83 0.65 17.60 13.91
CA LYS A 83 1.19 17.37 12.55
C LYS A 83 2.69 17.65 12.45
N ASP A 84 3.15 18.60 13.24
CA ASP A 84 4.51 19.10 13.42
C ASP A 84 5.47 18.06 14.05
N ILE A 85 4.96 17.11 14.82
CA ILE A 85 5.75 16.01 15.41
C ILE A 85 5.42 14.64 14.81
N PHE A 86 4.61 14.60 13.75
CA PHE A 86 4.20 13.36 13.11
C PHE A 86 5.37 12.46 12.69
N PRO A 87 6.46 12.96 12.06
CA PRO A 87 7.58 12.12 11.66
C PRO A 87 8.23 11.40 12.84
N GLU A 88 8.28 12.05 14.01
CA GLU A 88 8.87 11.48 15.21
C GLU A 88 7.94 10.44 15.86
N ILE A 89 6.64 10.74 15.93
CA ILE A 89 5.63 9.78 16.41
C ILE A 89 5.67 8.53 15.53
N LEU A 90 5.72 8.69 14.20
CA LEU A 90 5.79 7.57 13.25
C LEU A 90 7.05 6.74 13.45
N LYS A 91 8.21 7.39 13.65
CA LYS A 91 9.48 6.72 13.91
C LYS A 91 9.43 5.90 15.21
N ARG A 92 8.91 6.47 16.30
CA ARG A 92 8.74 5.77 17.58
C ARG A 92 7.77 4.60 17.45
N ALA A 93 6.64 4.79 16.75
CA ALA A 93 5.68 3.73 16.48
C ALA A 93 6.30 2.58 15.66
N ASN A 94 7.08 2.89 14.61
CA ASN A 94 7.77 1.87 13.81
C ASN A 94 8.80 1.08 14.65
N ASN A 95 9.51 1.74 15.57
CA ASN A 95 10.40 1.05 16.49
C ASN A 95 9.64 0.08 17.41
N ILE A 96 8.47 0.48 17.93
CA ILE A 96 7.62 -0.39 18.74
C ILE A 96 7.11 -1.58 17.92
N PHE A 97 6.70 -1.37 16.67
CA PHE A 97 6.30 -2.46 15.79
C PHE A 97 7.43 -3.48 15.60
N GLN A 98 8.65 -3.01 15.35
CA GLN A 98 9.79 -3.89 15.13
C GLN A 98 10.22 -4.61 16.40
N GLN A 99 10.27 -3.92 17.54
CA GLN A 99 10.78 -4.47 18.80
C GLN A 99 9.77 -5.33 19.56
N VAL A 100 8.49 -4.95 19.57
CA VAL A 100 7.45 -5.61 20.39
C VAL A 100 6.64 -6.60 19.56
N PHE A 101 6.26 -6.23 18.35
CA PHE A 101 5.34 -7.02 17.52
C PHE A 101 6.05 -7.81 16.41
N GLY A 102 7.33 -7.53 16.14
CA GLY A 102 8.05 -8.09 14.99
C GLY A 102 7.47 -7.67 13.63
N LEU A 103 6.77 -6.54 13.60
CA LEU A 103 6.18 -5.95 12.40
C LEU A 103 7.02 -4.77 11.91
N GLU A 104 7.00 -4.50 10.61
CA GLU A 104 7.58 -3.31 10.00
C GLU A 104 6.50 -2.52 9.29
N LEU A 105 6.49 -1.20 9.52
CA LEU A 105 5.66 -0.30 8.75
C LEU A 105 6.37 0.05 7.43
N ALA A 106 5.89 -0.50 6.32
CA ALA A 106 6.43 -0.28 4.99
C ALA A 106 5.53 0.67 4.17
N GLU A 107 6.13 1.62 3.48
CA GLU A 107 5.41 2.46 2.52
C GLU A 107 5.26 1.72 1.19
N VAL A 108 4.01 1.58 0.74
CA VAL A 108 3.64 0.85 -0.47
C VAL A 108 3.51 1.79 -1.66
N ASP A 109 3.02 3.00 -1.39
CA ASP A 109 2.80 4.02 -2.42
C ASP A 109 3.27 5.38 -1.90
N PRO A 110 4.42 5.88 -2.39
CA PRO A 110 4.97 7.17 -1.98
C PRO A 110 4.16 8.35 -2.51
N LYS A 111 3.35 8.19 -3.58
CA LYS A 111 2.53 9.28 -4.13
C LYS A 111 1.31 9.55 -3.26
N ASN A 112 0.69 8.48 -2.77
CA ASN A 112 -0.49 8.56 -1.92
C ASN A 112 -0.17 8.43 -0.42
N HIS A 113 1.12 8.35 -0.07
CA HIS A 113 1.62 8.08 1.29
C HIS A 113 0.83 6.98 2.00
N SER A 114 0.78 5.81 1.39
CA SER A 114 0.05 4.64 1.93
C SER A 114 1.01 3.63 2.54
N TYR A 115 0.74 3.23 3.77
CA TYR A 115 1.56 2.33 4.58
C TYR A 115 0.88 0.97 4.78
N ILE A 116 1.66 -0.09 4.92
CA ILE A 116 1.22 -1.42 5.34
C ILE A 116 2.10 -1.93 6.49
N LEU A 117 1.55 -2.81 7.31
CA LEU A 117 2.33 -3.57 8.29
C LEU A 117 2.74 -4.91 7.67
N ILE A 118 4.04 -5.17 7.62
CA ILE A 118 4.63 -6.41 7.13
C ILE A 118 5.21 -7.16 8.33
N SER A 119 4.92 -8.46 8.42
CA SER A 119 5.57 -9.30 9.43
C SER A 119 7.00 -9.63 8.98
N LYS A 120 8.00 -9.32 9.83
CA LYS A 120 9.39 -9.78 9.65
C LYS A 120 9.66 -11.10 10.35
N LEU A 121 8.72 -11.58 11.15
CA LEU A 121 8.86 -12.87 11.79
C LEU A 121 8.75 -13.96 10.71
N PRO A 122 9.64 -14.97 10.72
CA PRO A 122 9.45 -16.13 9.86
C PRO A 122 8.06 -16.70 10.14
N PRO A 123 7.32 -17.14 9.10
CA PRO A 123 6.03 -17.78 9.33
C PRO A 123 6.27 -18.94 10.29
N LEU A 124 5.80 -18.78 11.53
CA LEU A 124 5.84 -19.85 12.51
C LEU A 124 5.09 -21.01 11.86
N GLN A 125 5.75 -22.17 11.78
CA GLN A 125 5.07 -23.41 11.42
C GLN A 125 3.91 -23.53 12.39
N ASP A 126 2.71 -23.40 11.84
CA ASP A 126 1.45 -23.31 12.57
C ASP A 126 1.25 -24.58 13.41
N ASP A 127 1.48 -24.48 14.72
CA ASP A 127 1.19 -25.54 15.70
C ASP A 127 -0.03 -25.15 16.56
N GLY A 128 -1.14 -24.83 15.89
CA GLY A 128 -2.46 -24.79 16.51
C GLY A 128 -2.98 -23.41 16.93
N MET A 129 -2.59 -22.34 16.23
CA MET A 129 -3.30 -21.07 16.38
C MET A 129 -4.56 -21.11 15.50
N LYS A 130 -5.71 -20.83 16.10
CA LYS A 130 -7.06 -20.91 15.51
C LYS A 130 -7.06 -20.61 14.01
N GLU A 131 -7.67 -21.50 13.22
CA GLU A 131 -7.95 -21.29 11.80
C GLU A 131 -8.76 -19.99 11.64
N ASP A 132 -8.06 -18.86 11.47
CA ASP A 132 -8.70 -17.63 11.07
C ASP A 132 -9.35 -17.89 9.71
N GLU A 133 -10.58 -17.40 9.51
CA GLU A 133 -11.30 -17.50 8.22
C GLU A 133 -10.48 -16.94 7.04
N ASN A 134 -9.44 -16.17 7.33
CA ASN A 134 -8.53 -15.57 6.37
C ASN A 134 -7.41 -16.51 5.90
N THR A 135 -7.06 -17.57 6.64
CA THR A 135 -6.03 -18.55 6.26
C THR A 135 -6.30 -19.22 4.91
N PRO A 136 -7.52 -19.76 4.65
CA PRO A 136 -7.82 -20.31 3.32
C PRO A 136 -7.79 -19.25 2.22
N LYS A 137 -8.26 -18.02 2.50
CA LYS A 137 -8.24 -16.90 1.52
C LYS A 137 -6.80 -16.52 1.14
N MET A 138 -5.89 -16.50 2.11
CA MET A 138 -4.46 -16.28 1.87
C MET A 138 -3.84 -17.41 1.04
N GLY A 139 -4.23 -18.67 1.29
CA GLY A 139 -3.81 -19.80 0.46
C GLY A 139 -4.24 -19.63 -1.01
N LEU A 140 -5.50 -19.24 -1.24
CA LEU A 140 -6.01 -18.95 -2.58
C LEU A 140 -5.25 -17.80 -3.25
N LEU A 141 -4.96 -16.74 -2.50
CA LEU A 141 -4.18 -15.61 -2.98
C LEU A 141 -2.78 -16.04 -3.44
N ILE A 142 -2.08 -16.84 -2.63
CA ILE A 142 -0.74 -17.36 -2.97
C ILE A 142 -0.80 -18.18 -4.26
N ILE A 143 -1.83 -18.99 -4.45
CA ILE A 143 -2.04 -19.79 -5.67
C ILE A 143 -2.22 -18.88 -6.89
N ILE A 144 -3.02 -17.81 -6.79
CA ILE A 144 -3.23 -16.85 -7.88
C ILE A 144 -1.92 -16.10 -8.20
N LEU A 145 -1.22 -15.59 -7.18
CA LEU A 145 0.07 -14.90 -7.36
C LEU A 145 1.13 -15.82 -8.00
N SER A 146 1.13 -17.09 -7.60
CA SER A 146 1.98 -18.13 -8.20
C SER A 146 1.69 -18.33 -9.68
N LEU A 147 0.40 -18.38 -10.07
CA LEU A 147 0.01 -18.48 -11.47
C LEU A 147 0.49 -17.26 -12.27
N ILE A 148 0.28 -16.05 -11.73
CA ILE A 148 0.70 -14.81 -12.39
C ILE A 148 2.21 -14.79 -12.62
N TYR A 149 2.97 -15.20 -11.61
CA TYR A 149 4.43 -15.27 -11.69
C TYR A 149 4.89 -16.31 -12.72
N MET A 150 4.29 -17.51 -12.72
CA MET A 150 4.62 -18.58 -13.68
C MET A 150 4.34 -18.19 -15.14
N LYS A 151 3.40 -17.27 -15.37
CA LYS A 151 3.01 -16.79 -16.71
C LYS A 151 3.74 -15.53 -17.17
N GLY A 152 4.70 -15.02 -16.39
CA GLY A 152 5.50 -13.84 -16.76
C GLY A 152 4.98 -12.52 -16.19
N ASN A 153 4.51 -12.53 -14.93
CA ASN A 153 4.07 -11.37 -14.14
C ASN A 153 2.76 -10.67 -14.60
N VAL A 154 2.22 -11.01 -15.76
CA VAL A 154 0.95 -10.48 -16.29
C VAL A 154 0.08 -11.61 -16.84
N VAL A 155 -1.19 -11.65 -16.46
CA VAL A 155 -2.11 -12.71 -16.88
C VAL A 155 -3.50 -12.15 -17.16
N LYS A 156 -4.12 -12.57 -18.27
CA LYS A 156 -5.54 -12.26 -18.56
C LYS A 156 -6.46 -12.87 -17.52
N ASP A 157 -7.52 -12.16 -17.17
CA ASP A 157 -8.52 -12.62 -16.19
C ASP A 157 -9.10 -13.99 -16.52
N SER A 158 -9.34 -14.29 -17.80
CA SER A 158 -9.81 -15.60 -18.30
C SER A 158 -8.99 -16.78 -17.80
N VAL A 159 -7.66 -16.67 -17.76
CA VAL A 159 -6.75 -17.74 -17.32
C VAL A 159 -6.85 -17.94 -15.81
N VAL A 160 -7.01 -16.85 -15.05
CA VAL A 160 -7.23 -16.92 -13.59
C VAL A 160 -8.55 -17.61 -13.29
N TRP A 161 -9.63 -17.25 -14.01
CA TRP A 161 -10.94 -17.88 -13.84
C TRP A 161 -10.96 -19.35 -14.27
N GLU A 162 -10.23 -19.72 -15.32
CA GLU A 162 -10.07 -21.11 -15.74
C GLU A 162 -9.34 -21.93 -14.68
N MET A 163 -8.27 -21.40 -14.08
CA MET A 163 -7.57 -22.04 -12.98
C MET A 163 -8.49 -22.24 -11.77
N LEU A 164 -9.24 -21.22 -11.38
CA LEU A 164 -10.20 -21.31 -10.26
C LEU A 164 -11.26 -22.38 -10.52
N ARG A 165 -11.76 -22.48 -11.76
CA ARG A 165 -12.69 -23.54 -12.18
C ARG A 165 -12.06 -24.93 -12.04
N ARG A 166 -10.79 -25.11 -12.42
CA ARG A 166 -10.06 -26.38 -12.25
C ARG A 166 -9.85 -26.76 -10.79
N LEU A 167 -9.76 -25.78 -9.90
CA LEU A 167 -9.67 -25.98 -8.45
C LEU A 167 -11.05 -26.21 -7.80
N GLN A 168 -12.11 -26.38 -8.60
CA GLN A 168 -13.50 -26.53 -8.14
C GLN A 168 -14.02 -25.33 -7.31
N VAL A 169 -13.39 -24.17 -7.46
CA VAL A 169 -13.83 -22.93 -6.83
C VAL A 169 -14.90 -22.31 -7.72
N GLU A 170 -16.15 -22.50 -7.35
CA GLU A 170 -17.30 -22.12 -8.17
C GLU A 170 -17.50 -20.60 -8.19
N CYS A 171 -17.29 -19.97 -9.34
CA CYS A 171 -17.43 -18.51 -9.54
C CYS A 171 -18.85 -18.10 -9.95
N SER A 172 -19.79 -19.05 -10.00
CA SER A 172 -21.12 -18.95 -10.63
C SER A 172 -22.18 -18.17 -9.82
N GLY A 173 -21.77 -17.25 -8.95
CA GLY A 173 -22.69 -16.41 -8.18
C GLY A 173 -23.29 -17.05 -6.91
N ARG A 174 -22.88 -18.27 -6.55
CA ARG A 174 -23.15 -18.86 -5.23
C ARG A 174 -22.02 -18.49 -4.26
N LYS A 175 -22.39 -18.02 -3.06
CA LYS A 175 -21.40 -17.76 -2.01
C LYS A 175 -20.82 -19.09 -1.54
N HIS A 176 -19.51 -19.29 -1.73
CA HIS A 176 -18.80 -20.44 -1.20
C HIS A 176 -18.77 -20.37 0.32
N LYS A 177 -18.93 -21.51 1.03
CA LYS A 177 -18.95 -21.53 2.50
C LYS A 177 -17.69 -20.94 3.15
N ILE A 178 -16.56 -21.08 2.46
CA ILE A 178 -15.23 -20.66 2.95
C ILE A 178 -14.76 -19.34 2.32
N PHE A 179 -15.07 -19.11 1.04
CA PHE A 179 -14.53 -17.98 0.27
C PHE A 179 -15.56 -16.88 -0.01
N GLY A 180 -16.84 -17.11 0.29
CA GLY A 180 -17.93 -16.21 -0.05
C GLY A 180 -18.04 -16.01 -1.56
N ASP A 181 -18.15 -14.76 -1.99
CA ASP A 181 -18.18 -14.39 -3.40
C ASP A 181 -16.74 -14.29 -3.93
N VAL A 182 -16.27 -15.38 -4.54
CA VAL A 182 -14.89 -15.51 -5.07
C VAL A 182 -14.58 -14.42 -6.09
N LYS A 183 -15.58 -14.03 -6.90
CA LYS A 183 -15.38 -12.99 -7.90
C LYS A 183 -15.06 -11.66 -7.21
N LYS A 184 -15.87 -11.25 -6.24
CA LYS A 184 -15.61 -10.04 -5.44
C LYS A 184 -14.34 -10.13 -4.62
N LEU A 185 -14.04 -11.30 -4.06
CA LEU A 185 -12.80 -11.52 -3.31
C LEU A 185 -11.57 -11.21 -4.18
N VAL A 186 -11.52 -11.75 -5.40
CA VAL A 186 -10.38 -11.58 -6.30
C VAL A 186 -10.34 -10.18 -6.93
N THR A 187 -11.48 -9.66 -7.42
CA THR A 187 -11.49 -8.39 -8.16
C THR A 187 -11.60 -7.16 -7.27
N GLU A 188 -12.16 -7.28 -6.06
CA GLU A 188 -12.31 -6.15 -5.14
C GLU A 188 -11.43 -6.29 -3.90
N GLU A 189 -11.51 -7.40 -3.17
CA GLU A 189 -10.85 -7.52 -1.87
C GLU A 189 -9.33 -7.56 -2.02
N PHE A 190 -8.80 -8.47 -2.84
CA PHE A 190 -7.36 -8.55 -3.10
C PHE A 190 -6.80 -7.31 -3.81
N VAL A 191 -7.62 -6.64 -4.62
CA VAL A 191 -7.24 -5.37 -5.27
C VAL A 191 -7.22 -4.21 -4.27
N LYS A 192 -8.21 -4.12 -3.38
CA LYS A 192 -8.25 -3.13 -2.28
C LYS A 192 -7.09 -3.34 -1.30
N GLN A 193 -6.73 -4.58 -1.03
CA GLN A 193 -5.57 -4.94 -0.21
C GLN A 193 -4.23 -4.71 -0.93
N LYS A 194 -4.23 -4.34 -2.22
CA LYS A 194 -3.04 -4.14 -3.06
C LYS A 194 -2.18 -5.38 -3.26
N TYR A 195 -2.75 -6.58 -3.10
CA TYR A 195 -2.09 -7.81 -3.48
C TYR A 195 -2.15 -8.05 -4.99
N LEU A 196 -3.25 -7.64 -5.62
CA LEU A 196 -3.44 -7.74 -7.07
C LEU A 196 -3.73 -6.36 -7.65
N GLU A 197 -3.28 -6.15 -8.87
CA GLU A 197 -3.71 -5.05 -9.72
C GLU A 197 -4.59 -5.61 -10.82
N TYR A 198 -5.81 -5.07 -10.91
CA TYR A 198 -6.77 -5.42 -11.95
C TYR A 198 -6.87 -4.26 -12.93
N ILE A 199 -6.23 -4.42 -14.09
CA ILE A 199 -6.08 -3.37 -15.10
C ILE A 199 -6.96 -3.72 -16.29
N ARG A 200 -7.80 -2.77 -16.70
CA ARG A 200 -8.59 -2.89 -17.93
C ARG A 200 -7.72 -2.49 -19.12
N LEU A 201 -7.63 -3.35 -20.12
CA LEU A 201 -6.90 -3.03 -21.34
C LEU A 201 -7.70 -2.03 -22.19
N PRO A 202 -7.13 -0.85 -22.51
CA PRO A 202 -7.81 0.10 -23.37
C PRO A 202 -7.82 -0.44 -24.81
N HIS A 203 -8.95 -0.25 -25.52
CA HIS A 203 -9.13 -0.58 -26.95
C HIS A 203 -9.19 -2.08 -27.32
N THR A 204 -9.66 -2.96 -26.42
CA THR A 204 -10.01 -4.35 -26.75
C THR A 204 -11.52 -4.52 -26.89
N ASP A 205 -11.96 -5.19 -27.97
CA ASP A 205 -13.35 -5.64 -28.15
C ASP A 205 -13.36 -7.17 -28.34
N PRO A 206 -13.85 -7.95 -27.35
CA PRO A 206 -14.48 -7.53 -26.10
C PRO A 206 -13.49 -6.98 -25.06
N LEU A 207 -14.00 -6.31 -24.03
CA LEU A 207 -13.21 -5.68 -22.97
C LEU A 207 -12.39 -6.71 -22.17
N GLU A 208 -11.09 -6.74 -22.40
CA GLU A 208 -10.18 -7.62 -21.69
C GLU A 208 -9.61 -6.95 -20.42
N HIS A 209 -9.38 -7.77 -19.39
CA HIS A 209 -8.75 -7.35 -18.15
C HIS A 209 -7.55 -8.23 -17.84
N GLU A 210 -6.55 -7.63 -17.21
CA GLU A 210 -5.33 -8.32 -16.81
C GLU A 210 -5.09 -8.17 -15.32
N PHE A 211 -4.60 -9.25 -14.72
CA PHE A 211 -4.09 -9.30 -13.36
C PHE A 211 -2.57 -9.18 -13.36
N ARG A 212 -2.07 -8.35 -12.44
CA ARG A 212 -0.65 -8.20 -12.12
C ARG A 212 -0.46 -8.29 -10.61
N TRP A 213 0.78 -8.53 -10.20
CA TRP A 213 1.14 -8.41 -8.80
C TRP A 213 0.98 -6.96 -8.34
N GLY A 214 0.29 -6.79 -7.22
CA GLY A 214 0.21 -5.50 -6.58
C GLY A 214 1.42 -5.20 -5.70
N SER A 215 1.56 -3.94 -5.36
CA SER A 215 2.67 -3.41 -4.57
C SER A 215 2.79 -4.02 -3.16
N ARG A 216 1.69 -4.49 -2.56
CA ARG A 216 1.74 -5.24 -1.28
C ARG A 216 2.33 -6.64 -1.48
N ALA A 217 1.92 -7.35 -2.54
CA ALA A 217 2.43 -8.68 -2.84
C ALA A 217 3.94 -8.68 -3.06
N ALA A 218 4.45 -7.69 -3.81
CA ALA A 218 5.89 -7.52 -4.05
C ALA A 218 6.71 -7.24 -2.78
N LYS A 219 6.10 -6.72 -1.72
CA LYS A 219 6.76 -6.42 -0.45
C LYS A 219 6.65 -7.56 0.57
N GLU A 220 5.53 -8.28 0.59
CA GLU A 220 5.31 -9.38 1.54
C GLU A 220 5.83 -10.73 1.06
N LEU A 221 5.85 -10.97 -0.25
CA LEU A 221 6.19 -12.27 -0.83
C LEU A 221 7.45 -12.16 -1.69
N SER A 222 8.43 -13.02 -1.40
CA SER A 222 9.58 -13.17 -2.29
C SER A 222 9.22 -14.09 -3.46
N LYS A 223 9.60 -13.69 -4.68
CA LYS A 223 9.48 -14.54 -5.88
C LYS A 223 10.15 -15.91 -5.69
N ARG A 224 11.24 -15.97 -4.91
CA ARG A 224 11.89 -17.23 -4.51
C ARG A 224 10.98 -18.15 -3.69
N GLN A 225 10.26 -17.60 -2.70
CA GLN A 225 9.35 -18.37 -1.86
C GLN A 225 8.18 -18.94 -2.69
N ILE A 226 7.65 -18.14 -3.61
CA ILE A 226 6.60 -18.58 -4.53
C ILE A 226 7.10 -19.66 -5.49
N LEU A 227 8.30 -19.48 -6.05
CA LEU A 227 8.92 -20.50 -6.90
C LEU A 227 9.13 -21.81 -6.14
N GLN A 228 9.58 -21.75 -4.88
CA GLN A 228 9.74 -22.91 -4.02
C GLN A 228 8.39 -23.58 -3.70
N PHE A 229 7.34 -22.80 -3.47
CA PHE A 229 5.98 -23.29 -3.25
C PHE A 229 5.45 -24.04 -4.48
N VAL A 230 5.58 -23.46 -5.68
CA VAL A 230 5.18 -24.10 -6.94
C VAL A 230 5.98 -25.36 -7.21
N ALA A 231 7.29 -25.34 -6.97
CA ALA A 231 8.17 -26.50 -7.10
C ALA A 231 7.72 -27.66 -6.19
N LYS A 232 7.37 -27.36 -4.93
CA LYS A 232 6.82 -28.34 -3.99
C LYS A 232 5.48 -28.91 -4.48
N MET A 233 4.56 -28.05 -4.93
CA MET A 233 3.25 -28.48 -5.45
C MET A 233 3.37 -29.39 -6.67
N GLN A 234 4.25 -29.06 -7.61
CA GLN A 234 4.42 -29.82 -8.85
C GLN A 234 5.42 -30.98 -8.73
N LYS A 235 6.09 -31.14 -7.57
CA LYS A 235 7.21 -32.08 -7.36
C LYS A 235 8.30 -31.94 -8.44
N LYS A 236 8.55 -30.71 -8.90
CA LYS A 236 9.53 -30.37 -9.93
C LYS A 236 10.60 -29.46 -9.37
N ASN A 237 11.80 -29.52 -9.93
CA ASN A 237 12.89 -28.66 -9.48
C ASN A 237 12.61 -27.19 -9.84
N PRO A 238 12.87 -26.22 -8.94
CA PRO A 238 12.74 -24.79 -9.24
C PRO A 238 13.52 -24.36 -10.49
N LYS A 239 14.63 -25.05 -10.77
CA LYS A 239 15.51 -24.84 -11.94
C LYS A 239 14.87 -25.21 -13.29
N THR A 240 13.74 -25.94 -13.29
CA THR A 240 12.99 -26.22 -14.52
C THR A 240 12.46 -24.94 -15.16
N TRP A 241 12.25 -23.89 -14.36
CA TRP A 241 11.84 -22.57 -14.80
C TRP A 241 13.03 -21.60 -14.73
N MET A 242 14.03 -21.79 -15.59
CA MET A 242 15.28 -20.99 -15.57
C MET A 242 15.05 -19.48 -15.68
N SER A 243 14.09 -19.03 -16.49
CA SER A 243 13.79 -17.60 -16.64
C SER A 243 13.26 -16.99 -15.35
N GLN A 244 12.32 -17.68 -14.68
CA GLN A 244 11.74 -17.25 -13.42
C GLN A 244 12.78 -17.38 -12.28
N TYR A 245 13.54 -18.47 -12.25
CA TYR A 245 14.62 -18.67 -11.28
C TYR A 245 15.67 -17.54 -11.37
N ASN A 246 16.13 -17.20 -12.57
CA ASN A 246 17.09 -16.11 -12.75
C ASN A 246 16.51 -14.74 -12.35
N GLU A 247 15.22 -14.48 -12.61
CA GLU A 247 14.56 -13.25 -12.15
C GLU A 247 14.48 -13.19 -10.61
N ALA A 248 14.15 -14.32 -9.96
CA ALA A 248 14.08 -14.42 -8.50
C ALA A 248 15.47 -14.28 -7.85
N GLU A 249 16.52 -14.82 -8.47
CA GLU A 249 17.92 -14.64 -8.04
C GLU A 249 18.41 -13.20 -8.26
N ALA A 250 18.03 -12.56 -9.37
CA ALA A 250 18.37 -11.17 -9.67
C ALA A 250 17.73 -10.19 -8.66
N GLU A 251 16.46 -10.42 -8.29
CA GLU A 251 15.78 -9.62 -7.25
C GLU A 251 16.40 -9.84 -5.86
N ALA A 252 16.77 -11.07 -5.53
CA ALA A 252 17.43 -11.40 -4.26
C ALA A 252 18.84 -10.80 -4.14
N SER A 253 19.58 -10.68 -5.25
CA SER A 253 20.91 -10.07 -5.30
C SER A 253 20.87 -8.53 -5.38
N GLY A 254 19.79 -7.95 -5.89
CA GLY A 254 19.58 -6.50 -5.94
C GLY A 254 19.17 -5.86 -4.61
N THR A 255 18.62 -6.63 -3.67
CA THR A 255 18.15 -6.11 -2.36
C THR A 255 19.29 -5.86 -1.35
N GLY A 256 20.55 -6.05 -1.76
CA GLY A 256 21.75 -5.79 -0.94
C GLY A 256 22.42 -4.42 -1.16
N ARG A 257 21.85 -3.54 -1.98
CA ARG A 257 22.34 -2.17 -2.16
C ARG A 257 21.16 -1.20 -2.23
N HIS A 258 20.74 -0.68 -1.07
CA HIS A 258 20.35 0.72 -0.85
C HIS A 258 19.93 0.94 0.60
#